data_AF-A0A7J9HDP6-F1
#
_entry.id   AF-A0A7J9HDP6-F1
#
_cell.length_a   1.000
_cell.length_b   1.000
_cell.length_c   1.000
_cell.angle_alpha   90.00
_cell.angle_beta   90.00
_cell.angle_gamma   90.00
#
_symmetry.space_group_name_H-M   'P 1'
#
loop_
_entity.id
_entity.type
_entity.pdbx_description
1 polymer ?
#
loop_
_entity_poly.entity_id
_entity_poly.type
_entity_poly.pdbx_seq_one_letter_code
_entity_poly.pdbx_strand_id
1 'polypeptide(L)'
;MFIRVYNYNTMDKGWVCTQIFEGHSHYVMQVTFNPKDTNTFASASLDRTIKIWNLGSPDPNFTLDAHQKGVNCVDYFTGGDKPYLITGSDDHTAKVWDYQTKSCVQTLEGHT
;
A
#
# COMPACT_ATOMS: atom_id res chain seq x y z
N MET A 1 5.34 -8.42 9.90
CA MET A 1 4.36 -7.39 10.30
C MET A 1 3.01 -7.68 9.66
N PHE A 2 1.94 -7.33 10.34
CA PHE A 2 0.58 -7.73 9.99
C PHE A 2 -0.30 -6.54 9.64
N ILE A 3 -1.17 -6.73 8.65
CA ILE A 3 -2.35 -5.90 8.42
C ILE A 3 -3.56 -6.76 8.75
N ARG A 4 -4.52 -6.22 9.50
CA ARG A 4 -5.72 -6.95 9.91
C ARG A 4 -6.96 -6.22 9.43
N VAL A 5 -7.90 -6.97 8.87
CA VAL A 5 -9.21 -6.46 8.47
C VAL A 5 -10.22 -6.91 9.49
N TYR A 6 -11.06 -5.97 9.92
CA TYR A 6 -12.10 -6.20 10.91
C TYR A 6 -13.46 -5.83 10.31
N ASN A 7 -14.43 -6.72 10.47
CA ASN A 7 -15.82 -6.44 10.15
C ASN A 7 -16.63 -6.34 11.45
N TYR A 8 -17.57 -5.40 11.49
CA TYR A 8 -18.49 -5.30 12.62
C TYR A 8 -19.57 -6.38 12.50
N ASN A 9 -19.60 -7.29 13.48
CA ASN A 9 -20.65 -8.29 13.62
C ASN A 9 -21.79 -7.69 14.46
N THR A 10 -22.96 -7.56 13.85
CA THR A 10 -24.13 -6.95 14.47
C THR A 10 -24.81 -7.84 15.52
N MET A 11 -24.67 -9.17 15.41
CA MET A 11 -25.23 -10.12 16.38
C MET A 11 -24.45 -10.09 17.69
N ASP A 12 -23.13 -10.11 17.59
CA ASP A 12 -22.23 -10.10 18.75
C ASP A 12 -21.89 -8.67 19.24
N LYS A 13 -22.40 -7.65 18.54
CA LYS A 13 -22.13 -6.21 18.77
C LYS A 13 -20.63 -5.92 18.95
N GLY A 14 -19.80 -6.44 18.04
CA GLY A 14 -18.36 -6.37 18.16
C GLY A 14 -17.61 -6.45 16.83
N TRP A 15 -16.33 -6.08 16.86
CA TRP A 15 -15.44 -6.21 15.71
C TRP A 15 -14.79 -7.58 15.69
N VAL A 16 -14.88 -8.28 14.56
CA VAL A 16 -14.25 -9.59 14.35
C VAL A 16 -13.18 -9.45 13.29
N CYS A 17 -11.98 -9.95 13.59
CA CYS A 17 -10.89 -10.04 12.62
C CYS A 17 -11.27 -11.08 11.57
N THR A 18 -11.45 -10.66 10.32
CA THR A 18 -11.86 -11.55 9.23
C THR A 18 -10.67 -12.01 8.40
N GLN A 19 -9.61 -11.20 8.32
CA GLN A 19 -8.43 -11.50 7.51
C GLN A 19 -7.17 -10.93 8.14
N ILE A 20 -6.05 -11.62 7.92
CA ILE A 20 -4.72 -11.22 8.35
C ILE A 20 -3.79 -11.34 7.14
N PHE A 21 -3.11 -10.24 6.81
CA PHE A 21 -2.09 -10.18 5.77
C PHE A 21 -0.73 -10.07 6.43
N GLU A 22 0.12 -11.07 6.21
CA GLU A 22 1.48 -11.11 6.69
C GLU A 22 2.44 -11.04 5.50
N GLY A 23 3.44 -10.15 5.56
CA GLY A 23 4.45 -10.12 4.50
C GLY A 23 5.41 -8.93 4.53
N HIS A 24 5.06 -7.83 5.20
CA HIS A 24 6.03 -6.78 5.47
C HIS A 24 7.01 -7.21 6.56
N SER A 25 8.32 -6.98 6.36
CA SER A 25 9.36 -7.36 7.34
C SER A 25 9.61 -6.30 8.41
N HIS A 26 9.02 -5.10 8.25
CA HIS A 26 9.10 -4.00 9.20
C HIS A 26 7.75 -3.27 9.32
N TYR A 27 7.65 -2.29 10.22
CA TYR A 27 6.43 -1.51 10.49
C TYR A 27 5.71 -1.08 9.21
N VAL A 28 4.39 -1.33 9.18
CA VAL A 28 3.49 -0.80 8.16
C VAL A 28 3.11 0.61 8.59
N MET A 29 3.48 1.59 7.79
CA MET A 29 3.30 3.02 8.09
C MET A 29 1.95 3.54 7.63
N GLN A 30 1.44 3.02 6.52
CA GLN A 30 0.15 3.40 5.97
C GLN A 30 -0.50 2.23 5.25
N VAL A 31 -1.84 2.19 5.28
CA VAL A 31 -2.67 1.38 4.36
C VAL A 31 -3.69 2.30 3.69
N THR A 32 -4.00 2.04 2.43
CA THR A 32 -5.02 2.81 1.67
C THR A 32 -5.76 1.90 0.70
N PHE A 33 -7.07 2.06 0.57
CA PHE A 33 -7.88 1.28 -0.38
C PHE A 33 -7.78 1.88 -1.79
N ASN A 34 -7.82 1.01 -2.80
CA ASN A 34 -7.93 1.47 -4.17
C ASN A 34 -9.31 2.12 -4.40
N PRO A 35 -9.39 3.39 -4.83
CA PRO A 35 -10.65 4.11 -4.96
C PRO A 35 -11.53 3.60 -6.11
N LYS A 36 -10.97 2.84 -7.07
CA LYS A 36 -11.71 2.25 -8.20
C LYS A 36 -11.94 0.74 -8.07
N ASP A 37 -11.36 0.07 -7.08
CA ASP A 37 -11.50 -1.37 -6.84
C ASP A 37 -11.53 -1.65 -5.33
N THR A 38 -12.70 -1.96 -4.81
CA THR A 38 -12.92 -2.16 -3.37
C THR A 38 -12.32 -3.45 -2.83
N ASN A 39 -11.78 -4.32 -3.68
CA ASN A 39 -11.13 -5.57 -3.27
C ASN A 39 -9.61 -5.46 -3.13
N THR A 40 -9.01 -4.33 -3.52
CA THR A 40 -7.56 -4.13 -3.42
C THR A 40 -7.18 -2.94 -2.54
N PHE A 41 -6.03 -3.07 -1.89
CA PHE A 41 -5.46 -2.02 -1.07
C PHE A 41 -3.93 -2.03 -1.18
N ALA A 42 -3.31 -0.88 -0.90
CA ALA A 42 -1.87 -0.71 -0.84
C ALA A 42 -1.42 -0.55 0.61
N SER A 43 -0.18 -0.94 0.89
CA SER A 43 0.48 -0.66 2.15
C SER A 43 1.91 -0.15 1.94
N ALA A 44 2.30 0.86 2.72
CA ALA A 44 3.66 1.38 2.80
C ALA A 44 4.35 0.89 4.07
N SER A 45 5.63 0.58 3.97
CA SER A 45 6.40 0.06 5.11
C SER A 45 7.82 0.59 5.18
N LEU A 46 8.32 0.61 6.41
CA LEU A 46 9.74 0.84 6.70
C LEU A 46 10.67 -0.26 6.17
N ASP A 47 10.15 -1.38 5.67
CA ASP A 47 10.95 -2.38 4.94
C ASP A 47 11.35 -1.93 3.53
N ARG A 48 11.01 -0.68 3.18
CA ARG A 48 11.31 0.01 1.92
C ARG A 48 10.39 -0.39 0.76
N THR A 49 9.36 -1.20 1.04
CA THR A 49 8.46 -1.70 0.00
C THR A 49 7.07 -1.08 0.07
N ILE A 50 6.42 -1.05 -1.10
CA ILE A 50 4.96 -0.99 -1.21
C ILE A 50 4.45 -2.39 -1.55
N LYS A 51 3.40 -2.84 -0.88
CA LYS A 51 2.70 -4.08 -1.23
C LYS A 51 1.27 -3.78 -1.63
N ILE A 52 0.82 -4.40 -2.71
CA ILE A 52 -0.56 -4.35 -3.17
C ILE A 52 -1.20 -5.69 -2.87
N TRP A 53 -2.34 -5.65 -2.20
CA TRP A 53 -3.04 -6.82 -1.67
C TRP A 53 -4.41 -6.96 -2.32
N ASN A 54 -4.93 -8.18 -2.32
CA ASN A 54 -6.31 -8.47 -2.67
C ASN A 54 -7.00 -9.13 -1.46
N LEU A 55 -8.21 -8.69 -1.11
CA LEU A 55 -8.95 -9.25 0.01
C LEU A 55 -9.28 -10.75 -0.16
N GLY A 56 -9.25 -11.29 -1.38
CA GLY A 56 -9.45 -12.71 -1.66
C GLY A 56 -8.19 -13.58 -1.55
N SER A 57 -7.02 -13.01 -1.27
CA SER A 57 -5.73 -13.72 -1.25
C SER A 57 -4.92 -13.37 0.00
N PRO A 58 -4.29 -14.33 0.70
CA PRO A 58 -3.37 -14.02 1.80
C PRO A 58 -2.07 -13.37 1.30
N ASP A 59 -1.68 -13.66 0.05
CA ASP A 59 -0.45 -13.18 -0.56
C ASP A 59 -0.66 -11.84 -1.29
N PRO A 60 0.36 -10.96 -1.31
CA PRO A 60 0.29 -9.72 -2.07
C PRO A 60 0.21 -10.01 -3.58
N ASN A 61 -0.67 -9.30 -4.29
CA ASN A 61 -0.76 -9.33 -5.75
C ASN A 61 0.59 -8.96 -6.39
N PHE A 62 1.26 -7.94 -5.84
CA PHE A 62 2.64 -7.62 -6.17
C PHE A 62 3.29 -6.76 -5.09
N THR A 63 4.62 -6.71 -5.11
CA THR A 63 5.46 -5.87 -4.26
C THR A 63 6.29 -4.95 -5.14
N LEU A 64 6.47 -3.70 -4.72
CA LEU A 64 7.41 -2.74 -5.30
C LEU A 64 8.55 -2.53 -4.30
N ASP A 65 9.78 -2.79 -4.72
CA ASP A 65 10.99 -2.34 -4.02
C ASP A 65 11.13 -0.83 -4.24
N ALA A 66 10.42 -0.07 -3.42
CA ALA A 66 10.02 1.28 -3.78
C ALA A 66 11.12 2.31 -3.55
N HIS A 67 11.80 2.24 -2.40
CA HIS A 67 12.70 3.30 -1.94
C HIS A 67 14.00 2.76 -1.35
N GLN A 68 14.98 3.63 -1.12
CA GLN A 68 16.26 3.25 -0.49
C GLN A 68 16.17 3.22 1.05
N LYS A 69 15.16 3.89 1.62
CA LYS A 69 14.83 3.89 3.05
C LYS A 69 13.33 3.65 3.24
N GLY A 70 12.86 3.70 4.48
CA GLY A 70 11.49 3.37 4.83
C GLY A 70 10.45 4.19 4.06
N VAL A 71 9.37 3.55 3.64
CA VAL A 71 8.26 4.23 2.95
C VAL A 71 7.22 4.62 4.00
N ASN A 72 6.96 5.91 4.09
CA ASN A 72 6.09 6.49 5.10
C ASN A 72 4.65 6.58 4.61
N CYS A 73 4.45 6.77 3.31
CA CYS A 73 3.13 6.94 2.75
C CYS A 73 2.97 6.36 1.34
N VAL A 74 1.73 6.02 1.01
CA VAL A 74 1.28 5.59 -0.32
C VAL A 74 -0.13 6.09 -0.58
N ASP A 75 -0.40 6.54 -1.79
CA ASP A 75 -1.75 6.90 -2.23
C ASP A 75 -2.01 6.52 -3.70
N TYR A 76 -3.28 6.33 -4.05
CA TYR A 76 -3.73 6.06 -5.40
C TYR A 76 -4.11 7.38 -6.10
N PHE A 77 -3.54 7.61 -7.27
CA PHE A 77 -4.03 8.63 -8.19
C PHE A 77 -4.77 7.97 -9.35
N THR A 78 -6.08 8.21 -9.42
CA THR A 78 -6.95 7.67 -10.48
C THR A 78 -7.73 8.76 -11.23
N GLY A 79 -7.26 10.02 -11.15
CA GLY A 79 -7.90 11.18 -11.75
C GLY A 79 -7.66 11.37 -13.25
N GLY A 80 -6.76 10.59 -13.85
CA GLY A 80 -6.48 10.60 -15.29
C GLY A 80 -6.73 9.25 -15.96
N ASP A 81 -6.27 9.13 -17.21
CA ASP A 81 -6.44 7.93 -18.05
C ASP A 81 -5.68 6.71 -17.51
N LYS A 82 -4.60 6.96 -16.75
CA LYS A 82 -3.73 5.91 -16.19
C LYS A 82 -3.75 5.95 -14.66
N PRO A 83 -3.88 4.78 -14.00
CA PRO A 83 -3.75 4.69 -12.55
C PRO A 83 -2.28 4.75 -12.13
N TYR A 84 -1.99 5.62 -11.17
CA TYR A 84 -0.67 5.75 -10.56
C TYR A 84 -0.73 5.48 -9.06
N LEU A 85 0.40 5.04 -8.50
CA LEU A 85 0.67 5.14 -7.07
C LEU A 85 1.66 6.27 -6.83
N ILE A 86 1.45 7.03 -5.76
CA ILE A 86 2.39 8.06 -5.29
C ILE A 86 2.89 7.61 -3.92
N THR A 87 4.21 7.61 -3.74
CA THR A 87 4.86 7.14 -2.50
C THR A 87 5.81 8.20 -1.97
N GLY A 88 6.01 8.24 -0.65
CA GLY A 88 6.96 9.13 0.01
C GLY A 88 7.79 8.41 1.07
N SER A 89 9.07 8.76 1.20
CA SER A 89 10.04 8.00 1.98
C SER A 89 11.04 8.87 2.75
N ASP A 90 11.62 8.28 3.80
CA ASP A 90 12.80 8.80 4.51
C ASP A 90 14.05 8.97 3.63
N ASP A 91 14.04 8.44 2.40
CA ASP A 91 15.12 8.67 1.42
C ASP A 91 15.06 10.05 0.75
N HIS A 92 14.18 10.93 1.25
CA HIS A 92 13.98 12.30 0.77
C HIS A 92 13.42 12.38 -0.64
N THR A 93 12.81 11.31 -1.13
CA THR A 93 12.12 11.28 -2.42
C THR A 93 10.65 10.93 -2.28
N ALA A 94 9.86 11.50 -3.18
CA ALA A 94 8.58 10.92 -3.56
C ALA A 94 8.71 10.23 -4.92
N LYS A 95 7.94 9.17 -5.17
CA LYS A 95 7.97 8.46 -6.45
C LYS A 95 6.56 8.28 -7.00
N VAL A 96 6.46 8.34 -8.33
CA VAL A 96 5.24 8.03 -9.08
C VAL A 96 5.44 6.71 -9.80
N TRP A 97 4.51 5.79 -9.59
CA TRP A 97 4.57 4.44 -10.15
C TRP A 97 3.37 4.21 -11.05
N ASP A 98 3.61 3.72 -12.26
CA ASP A 98 2.53 3.23 -13.11
C ASP A 98 2.04 1.90 -12.53
N TYR A 99 0.76 1.86 -12.13
CA TYR A 99 0.18 0.72 -11.41
C TYR A 99 0.11 -0.54 -12.29
N GLN A 100 -0.09 -0.38 -13.60
CA GLN A 100 -0.26 -1.51 -14.53
C GLN A 100 1.08 -2.15 -14.87
N THR A 101 2.08 -1.32 -15.19
CA THR A 101 3.42 -1.76 -15.57
C THR A 101 4.34 -1.98 -14.37
N LYS A 102 3.90 -1.59 -13.16
CA LYS A 102 4.62 -1.76 -11.89
C LYS A 102 6.00 -1.06 -11.90
N SER A 103 6.13 -0.01 -12.70
CA SER A 103 7.40 0.68 -12.93
C SER A 103 7.37 2.09 -12.34
N CYS A 104 8.49 2.52 -11.77
CA CYS A 104 8.68 3.90 -11.36
C CYS A 104 8.80 4.76 -12.61
N VAL A 105 7.86 5.69 -12.81
CA VAL A 105 7.86 6.61 -13.96
C VAL A 105 8.46 7.97 -13.64
N GLN A 106 8.51 8.34 -12.36
CA GLN A 106 9.12 9.58 -11.92
C GLN A 106 9.66 9.48 -10.49
N THR A 107 10.83 10.07 -10.26
CA THR A 107 11.36 10.34 -8.92
C THR A 107 11.35 11.84 -8.69
N LEU A 108 10.73 12.27 -7.60
CA LEU A 108 10.57 13.66 -7.19
C LEU A 108 11.54 13.91 -6.03
N GLU A 109 12.57 14.70 -6.31
CA GLU A 109 13.60 15.11 -5.35
C GLU A 109 13.30 16.51 -4.79
N GLY A 110 14.01 16.90 -3.74
CA GLY A 110 13.95 18.27 -3.18
C GLY A 110 13.35 18.36 -1.78
N HIS A 111 12.97 17.24 -1.16
CA HIS A 111 12.66 17.20 0.27
C HIS A 111 13.99 17.17 1.06
N THR A 112 14.08 17.91 2.17
CA THR A 112 15.27 17.98 3.05
C THR A 112 14.88 17.81 4.50
#